data_AF-A0A418G9J6-F1
#
_entry.id   AF-A0A418G9J6-F1
#
_cell.length_a   1.000
_cell.length_b   1.000
_cell.length_c   1.000
_cell.angle_alpha   90.00
_cell.angle_beta   90.00
_cell.angle_gamma   90.00
#
_symmetry.space_group_name_H-M   'P 1'
#
loop_
_entity.id
_entity.type
_entity.pdbx_description
1 polymer ?
#
loop_
_entity_poly.entity_id
_entity_poly.type
_entity_poly.pdbx_seq_one_letter_code
_entity_poly.pdbx_strand_id
1 'polypeptide(L)'
;DGEQLGKNVGDDLNEGKPTLPLLHAMHHGTPEQAQMIRTAIEQGNGRHLLEPVLEAMNACGSLEWTRQRAEEEADKAIAALQVLPDTPWREALVGLAHIAVQRDR
;
A
#
# COMPACT_ATOMS: atom_id res chain seq x y z
N ASP A 1 -11.39 8.58 -2.75
CA ASP A 1 -10.82 9.87 -3.21
C ASP A 1 -9.42 9.73 -3.77
N GLY A 2 -9.26 9.84 -5.10
CA GLY A 2 -7.96 9.78 -5.76
C GLY A 2 -7.00 10.92 -5.40
N GLU A 3 -7.52 12.09 -4.98
CA GLU A 3 -6.69 13.25 -4.61
C GLU A 3 -5.83 13.00 -3.36
N GLN A 4 -6.38 12.37 -2.32
CA GLN A 4 -5.60 12.09 -1.12
C GLN A 4 -4.55 11.01 -1.35
N LEU A 5 -4.90 10.01 -2.14
CA LEU A 5 -3.95 8.97 -2.54
C LEU A 5 -2.80 9.59 -3.35
N GLY A 6 -3.12 10.46 -4.32
CA GLY A 6 -2.12 11.20 -5.10
C GLY A 6 -1.23 12.09 -4.22
N LYS A 7 -1.78 12.71 -3.17
CA LYS A 7 -0.99 13.49 -2.21
C LYS A 7 0.02 12.62 -1.47
N ASN A 8 -0.42 11.50 -0.89
CA ASN A 8 0.44 10.61 -0.12
C ASN A 8 1.52 9.97 -1.01
N VAL A 9 1.15 9.46 -2.19
CA VAL A 9 2.11 8.91 -3.15
C VAL A 9 3.09 9.99 -3.62
N GLY A 10 2.62 11.22 -3.82
CA GLY A 10 3.47 12.35 -4.18
C GLY A 10 4.48 12.73 -3.09
N ASP A 11 4.10 12.65 -1.81
CA ASP A 11 5.00 12.85 -0.68
C ASP A 11 6.03 11.71 -0.61
N ASP A 12 5.60 10.46 -0.73
CA ASP A 12 6.47 9.27 -0.70
C ASP A 12 7.50 9.28 -1.84
N LEU A 13 7.09 9.63 -3.07
CA LEU A 13 8.00 9.78 -4.22
C LEU A 13 8.99 10.93 -4.03
N ASN A 14 8.55 12.03 -3.42
CA ASN A 14 9.42 13.18 -3.16
C ASN A 14 10.42 12.90 -2.03
N GLU A 15 10.11 11.98 -1.13
CA GLU A 15 11.01 11.54 -0.07
C GLU A 15 11.83 10.29 -0.45
N GLY A 16 11.55 9.69 -1.61
CA GLY A 16 12.23 8.47 -2.08
C GLY A 16 11.83 7.22 -1.30
N LYS A 17 10.64 7.18 -0.70
CA LYS A 17 10.17 6.06 0.12
C LYS A 17 9.76 4.87 -0.77
N PRO A 18 10.38 3.69 -0.59
CA PRO A 18 10.05 2.50 -1.38
C PRO A 18 8.80 1.80 -0.80
N THR A 19 7.62 2.39 -0.98
CA THR A 19 6.37 1.82 -0.47
C THR A 19 5.94 0.58 -1.25
N LEU A 20 5.15 -0.28 -0.61
CA LEU A 20 4.74 -1.56 -1.18
C LEU A 20 4.00 -1.43 -2.55
N PRO A 21 3.10 -0.45 -2.76
CA PRO A 21 2.49 -0.24 -4.08
C PRO A 21 3.50 0.14 -5.17
N LEU A 22 4.53 0.93 -4.85
CA LEU A 22 5.59 1.32 -5.78
C LEU A 22 6.45 0.12 -6.15
N LEU A 23 6.85 -0.68 -5.16
CA LEU A 23 7.63 -1.90 -5.38
C LEU A 23 6.87 -2.92 -6.23
N HIS A 24 5.56 -3.05 -6.02
CA HIS A 24 4.71 -3.91 -6.84
C HIS A 24 4.67 -3.44 -8.30
N ALA A 25 4.47 -2.13 -8.53
CA ALA A 25 4.46 -1.55 -9.88
C ALA A 25 5.81 -1.67 -10.57
N MET A 26 6.92 -1.49 -9.84
CA MET A 26 8.27 -1.67 -10.35
C MET A 26 8.56 -3.13 -10.75
N HIS A 27 7.97 -4.10 -10.05
CA HIS A 27 8.18 -5.52 -10.35
C HIS A 27 7.34 -6.04 -11.53
N HIS A 28 6.10 -5.53 -11.68
CA HIS A 28 5.14 -6.04 -12.68
C HIS A 28 4.95 -5.12 -13.89
N GLY A 29 5.50 -3.90 -13.84
CA GLY A 29 5.46 -2.95 -14.94
C GLY A 29 6.45 -3.29 -16.06
N THR A 30 6.40 -2.47 -17.10
CA THR A 30 7.38 -2.49 -18.20
C THR A 30 8.78 -2.12 -17.70
N PRO A 31 9.86 -2.47 -18.41
CA PRO A 31 11.21 -2.05 -18.08
C PRO A 31 11.35 -0.52 -17.91
N GLU A 32 10.65 0.25 -18.74
CA GLU A 32 10.64 1.71 -18.68
C GLU A 32 9.96 2.22 -17.39
N GLN A 33 8.80 1.65 -17.04
CA GLN A 33 8.10 1.97 -15.79
C GLN A 33 8.94 1.59 -14.56
N ALA A 34 9.55 0.40 -14.58
CA ALA A 34 10.42 -0.07 -13.51
C ALA A 34 11.62 0.86 -13.31
N GLN A 35 12.28 1.28 -14.40
CA GLN A 35 13.41 2.20 -14.33
C GLN A 35 13.00 3.59 -13.85
N MET A 36 11.85 4.10 -14.30
CA MET A 36 11.30 5.37 -13.83
C MET A 36 11.04 5.35 -12.32
N ILE A 37 10.32 4.33 -11.82
CA ILE A 37 9.98 4.19 -10.41
C ILE A 37 11.25 4.03 -9.56
N ARG A 38 12.20 3.20 -10.00
CA ARG A 38 13.50 3.05 -9.34
C ARG A 38 14.23 4.39 -9.21
N THR A 39 14.32 5.13 -10.30
CA THR A 39 15.00 6.43 -10.33
C THR A 39 14.33 7.42 -9.38
N ALA A 40 12.99 7.46 -9.36
CA ALA A 40 12.23 8.32 -8.45
C ALA A 40 12.51 8.00 -6.97
N ILE A 41 12.59 6.71 -6.62
CA ILE A 41 12.93 6.25 -5.27
C ILE A 41 14.39 6.61 -4.91
N GLU A 42 15.35 6.32 -5.79
CA GLU A 42 16.78 6.53 -5.53
C GLU A 42 17.15 8.02 -5.42
N GLN A 43 16.47 8.89 -6.17
CA GLN A 43 16.77 10.33 -6.19
C GLN A 43 16.04 11.14 -5.12
N GLY A 44 14.91 10.64 -4.59
CA GLY A 44 14.15 11.36 -3.56
C GLY A 44 13.73 12.77 -3.99
N ASN A 45 13.19 12.89 -5.21
CA ASN A 45 12.68 14.14 -5.78
C ASN A 45 11.60 13.87 -6.87
N GLY A 46 10.91 12.73 -6.77
CA GLY A 46 10.03 12.18 -7.80
C GLY A 46 8.66 12.83 -7.94
N ARG A 47 8.37 13.97 -7.30
CA ARG A 47 7.04 14.63 -7.34
C ARG A 47 6.54 14.88 -8.76
N HIS A 48 7.45 15.26 -9.65
CA HIS A 48 7.16 15.54 -11.06
C HIS A 48 6.76 14.29 -11.86
N LEU A 49 7.04 13.09 -11.32
CA LEU A 49 6.69 11.79 -11.91
C LEU A 49 5.39 11.22 -11.31
N LEU A 50 4.65 11.99 -10.50
CA LEU A 50 3.46 11.49 -9.82
C LEU A 50 2.43 10.89 -10.79
N GLU A 51 2.04 11.62 -11.84
CA GLU A 51 1.06 11.14 -12.83
C GLU A 51 1.50 9.84 -13.50
N PRO A 52 2.68 9.74 -14.14
CA PRO A 52 3.09 8.50 -14.80
C PRO A 52 3.32 7.34 -13.82
N VAL A 53 3.71 7.61 -12.58
CA VAL A 53 3.79 6.58 -11.54
C VAL A 53 2.40 6.06 -11.15
N LEU A 54 1.41 6.94 -10.97
CA LEU A 54 0.03 6.54 -10.70
C LEU A 54 -0.55 5.72 -11.85
N GLU A 55 -0.27 6.10 -13.09
CA GLU A 55 -0.66 5.32 -14.27
C GLU A 55 -0.02 3.92 -14.27
N ALA A 56 1.28 3.83 -13.99
CA ALA A 56 1.99 2.55 -13.89
C ALA A 56 1.41 1.67 -12.77
N MET A 57 1.15 2.25 -11.59
CA MET A 57 0.53 1.56 -10.46
C MET A 57 -0.89 1.07 -10.79
N ASN A 58 -1.68 1.87 -11.50
CA ASN A 58 -3.02 1.49 -11.92
C ASN A 58 -2.98 0.36 -12.96
N ALA A 59 -2.12 0.48 -13.97
CA ALA A 59 -1.92 -0.55 -14.99
C ALA A 59 -1.46 -1.90 -14.39
N CYS A 60 -0.65 -1.85 -13.33
CA CYS A 60 -0.19 -3.04 -12.61
C CYS A 60 -1.17 -3.52 -11.53
N GLY A 61 -2.28 -2.81 -11.26
CA GLY A 61 -3.20 -3.14 -10.17
C GLY A 61 -2.57 -3.04 -8.76
N SER A 62 -1.52 -2.24 -8.59
CA SER A 62 -0.69 -2.24 -7.38
C SER A 62 -1.41 -1.81 -6.11
N LEU A 63 -2.39 -0.91 -6.23
CA LEU A 63 -3.19 -0.44 -5.08
C LEU A 63 -4.08 -1.56 -4.55
N GLU A 64 -4.83 -2.19 -5.46
CA GLU A 64 -5.72 -3.30 -5.11
C GLU A 64 -4.92 -4.50 -4.58
N TRP A 65 -3.79 -4.80 -5.21
CA TRP A 65 -2.90 -5.86 -4.72
C TRP A 65 -2.38 -5.57 -3.31
N THR A 66 -1.99 -4.33 -3.02
CA THR A 66 -1.51 -3.94 -1.68
C THR A 66 -2.64 -4.00 -0.66
N ARG A 67 -3.86 -3.59 -1.04
CA ARG A 67 -5.07 -3.72 -0.22
C ARG A 67 -5.32 -5.18 0.17
N GLN A 68 -5.23 -6.10 -0.79
CA GLN A 68 -5.36 -7.53 -0.54
C GLN A 68 -4.28 -8.06 0.41
N ARG A 69 -3.03 -7.63 0.28
CA ARG A 69 -1.97 -8.00 1.24
C ARG A 69 -2.31 -7.54 2.65
N ALA A 70 -2.85 -6.33 2.80
CA ALA A 70 -3.28 -5.83 4.11
C ALA A 70 -4.43 -6.67 4.70
N GLU A 71 -5.41 -7.08 3.88
CA GLU A 71 -6.49 -7.99 4.29
C GLU A 71 -5.94 -9.32 4.79
N GLU A 72 -5.00 -9.92 4.06
CA GLU A 72 -4.36 -11.18 4.46
C GLU A 72 -3.60 -11.08 5.79
N GLU A 73 -2.92 -9.97 6.04
CA GLU A 73 -2.25 -9.75 7.33
C GLU A 73 -3.26 -9.55 8.48
N ALA A 74 -4.40 -8.91 8.23
CA ALA A 74 -5.47 -8.81 9.21
C ALA A 74 -6.08 -10.17 9.52
N ASP A 75 -6.31 -11.01 8.51
CA ASP A 75 -6.81 -12.37 8.70
C ASP A 75 -5.83 -13.22 9.54
N LYS A 76 -4.52 -13.09 9.28
CA LYS A 76 -3.49 -13.74 10.10
C LYS A 76 -3.52 -13.25 11.54
N ALA A 77 -3.68 -11.95 11.76
CA ALA A 77 -3.80 -11.38 13.11
C ALA A 77 -5.03 -11.94 13.84
N ILE A 78 -6.18 -12.02 13.17
CA ILE A 78 -7.41 -12.59 13.72
C ILE A 78 -7.23 -14.07 14.05
N ALA A 79 -6.62 -14.85 13.15
CA ALA A 79 -6.33 -16.25 13.38
C ALA A 79 -5.41 -16.45 14.61
N ALA A 80 -4.41 -15.59 14.80
CA ALA A 80 -3.52 -15.63 15.95
C ALA A 80 -4.23 -15.39 17.30
N LEU A 81 -5.38 -14.69 17.29
CA LEU A 81 -6.18 -14.44 18.49
C LEU A 81 -7.00 -15.66 18.94
N GLN A 82 -7.13 -16.72 18.12
CA GLN A 82 -7.96 -17.88 18.43
C GLN A 82 -7.49 -18.67 19.66
N VAL A 83 -6.22 -18.53 20.06
CA VAL A 83 -5.67 -19.13 21.30
C VAL A 83 -6.25 -18.49 22.57
N LEU A 84 -6.81 -17.28 22.46
CA LEU A 84 -7.37 -16.55 23.60
C LEU A 84 -8.84 -16.95 23.86
N PRO A 85 -9.28 -16.93 25.14
CA PRO A 85 -10.68 -17.16 25.49
C PRO A 85 -11.63 -16.18 24.79
N ASP A 86 -12.84 -16.64 24.54
CA ASP A 86 -13.89 -15.80 23.95
C ASP A 86 -14.36 -14.75 24.96
N THR A 87 -13.92 -13.51 24.74
CA THR A 87 -14.17 -12.38 25.62
C THR A 87 -14.36 -11.11 24.80
N PRO A 88 -15.04 -10.09 25.33
CA PRO A 88 -15.19 -8.80 24.66
C PRO A 88 -13.85 -8.16 24.25
N TRP A 89 -12.77 -8.45 24.97
CA TRP A 89 -11.43 -7.96 24.65
C TRP A 89 -10.84 -8.62 23.40
N ARG A 90 -11.08 -9.93 23.22
CA ARG A 90 -10.69 -10.65 22.00
C ARG A 90 -11.46 -10.10 20.80
N GLU A 91 -12.76 -9.91 20.94
CA GLU A 91 -13.60 -9.31 19.89
C GLU A 91 -13.15 -7.88 19.54
N ALA A 92 -12.76 -7.07 20.53
CA ALA A 92 -12.23 -5.74 20.28
C ALA A 92 -10.93 -5.76 19.46
N LEU A 93 -10.02 -6.72 19.72
CA LEU A 93 -8.80 -6.90 18.93
C LEU A 93 -9.09 -7.36 17.49
N VAL A 94 -10.09 -8.23 17.30
CA VAL A 94 -10.57 -8.62 15.96
C VAL A 94 -11.12 -7.39 15.22
N GLY A 95 -11.95 -6.58 15.88
CA GLY A 95 -12.46 -5.32 15.32
C GLY A 95 -11.34 -4.35 14.93
N LEU A 96 -10.29 -4.25 15.76
CA LEU A 96 -9.12 -3.41 15.45
C LEU A 96 -8.40 -3.87 14.18
N ALA A 97 -8.23 -5.18 13.98
CA ALA A 97 -7.61 -5.74 12.78
C ALA A 97 -8.41 -5.39 11.51
N HIS A 98 -9.75 -5.51 11.55
CA HIS A 98 -10.59 -5.12 10.42
C HIS A 98 -10.53 -3.61 10.13
N ILE A 99 -10.58 -2.77 11.17
CA ILE A 99 -10.49 -1.31 11.03
C ILE A 99 -9.15 -0.90 10.43
N ALA A 100 -8.04 -1.58 10.76
CA ALA A 100 -6.73 -1.25 10.23
C ALA A 100 -6.65 -1.33 8.70
N VAL A 101 -7.48 -2.17 8.07
CA VAL A 101 -7.50 -2.39 6.61
C VAL A 101 -8.61 -1.61 5.90
N GLN A 102 -9.79 -1.51 6.52
CA GLN A 102 -10.98 -0.87 5.92
C GLN A 102 -11.00 0.66 6.04
N ARG A 103 -9.86 1.29 6.32
CA ARG A 103 -9.78 2.73 6.56
C ARG A 103 -10.00 3.54 5.29
N ASP A 104 -11.26 3.82 4.98
CA ASP A 104 -11.69 5.00 4.25
C ASP A 104 -11.90 6.15 5.24
N ARG A 105 -10.79 6.66 5.80
CA ARG A 105 -10.69 7.75 6.80
C ARG A 105 -11.32 7.49 8.17
#